data_AF-A0A352J6W5-F1
#
_entry.id   AF-A0A352J6W5-F1
#
_cell.length_a   1.000
_cell.length_b   1.000
_cell.length_c   1.000
_cell.angle_alpha   90.00
_cell.angle_beta   90.00
_cell.angle_gamma   90.00
#
_symmetry.space_group_name_H-M   'P 1'
#
loop_
_entity.id
_entity.type
_entity.pdbx_description
1 polymer ?
#
loop_
_entity_poly.entity_id
_entity_poly.type
_entity_poly.pdbx_seq_one_letter_code
_entity_poly.pdbx_strand_id
1 'polypeptide(L)'
;PERNSTCKRLNMFLRWMVRCDGKGVDFGLWKRIQPAVLICPVDLHVDRTARRLGLVTRRQTDWRTAVELTENLRLLDACDPVKYDFALFGLSIEKEIYDL
;
A
#
# COMPACT_ATOMS: atom_id res chain seq x y z
N PRO A 1 -11.37 -0.87 -10.49
CA PRO A 1 -12.14 0.13 -9.72
C PRO A 1 -13.64 0.05 -10.02
N GLU A 2 -14.00 -0.12 -11.30
CA GLU A 2 -15.38 -0.25 -11.79
C GLU A 2 -16.20 -1.36 -11.10
N ARG A 3 -15.56 -2.46 -10.68
CA ARG A 3 -16.18 -3.54 -9.89
C ARG A 3 -15.91 -3.45 -8.37
N ASN A 4 -15.54 -2.27 -7.86
CA ASN A 4 -15.20 -2.00 -6.45
C ASN A 4 -14.06 -2.84 -5.85
N SER A 5 -13.23 -3.53 -6.64
CA SER A 5 -12.03 -4.20 -6.10
C SER A 5 -10.96 -3.18 -5.69
N THR A 6 -10.10 -3.56 -4.74
CA THR A 6 -8.91 -2.77 -4.34
C THR A 6 -7.91 -2.57 -5.47
N CYS A 7 -8.04 -3.32 -6.57
CA CYS A 7 -7.10 -3.31 -7.70
C CYS A 7 -5.66 -3.63 -7.32
N LYS A 8 -5.44 -4.42 -6.25
CA LYS A 8 -4.11 -4.78 -5.72
C LYS A 8 -3.08 -5.04 -6.80
N ARG A 9 -3.36 -5.95 -7.74
CA ARG A 9 -2.38 -6.35 -8.78
C ARG A 9 -1.93 -5.18 -9.65
N LEU A 10 -2.87 -4.32 -10.05
CA LEU A 10 -2.56 -3.14 -10.83
C LEU A 10 -1.76 -2.13 -10.00
N ASN A 11 -2.17 -1.88 -8.75
CA ASN A 11 -1.46 -0.97 -7.85
C ASN A 11 -0.04 -1.45 -7.54
N MET A 12 0.16 -2.76 -7.32
CA MET A 12 1.50 -3.37 -7.16
C MET A 12 2.36 -3.18 -8.39
N PHE A 13 1.80 -3.44 -9.58
CA PHE A 13 2.53 -3.25 -10.83
C PHE A 13 2.95 -1.80 -11.01
N LEU A 14 2.03 -0.85 -10.80
CA LEU A 14 2.35 0.58 -10.84
C LEU A 14 3.43 0.96 -9.83
N ARG A 15 3.36 0.43 -8.61
CA ARG A 15 4.36 0.63 -7.56
C ARG A 15 5.75 0.25 -8.06
N TRP A 16 5.92 -0.97 -8.55
CA TRP A 16 7.21 -1.47 -9.04
C TRP A 16 7.73 -0.67 -10.24
N MET A 17 6.85 -0.27 -11.15
CA MET A 17 7.27 0.44 -12.37
C MET A 17 7.63 1.90 -12.09
N VAL A 18 6.97 2.56 -11.14
CA VAL A 18 7.10 4.01 -10.91
C VAL A 18 8.11 4.33 -9.80
N ARG A 19 8.06 3.62 -8.67
CA ARG A 19 8.97 3.89 -7.55
C ARG A 19 10.34 3.29 -7.77
N CYS A 20 11.33 3.85 -7.09
CA CYS A 20 12.71 3.38 -7.10
C CYS A 20 13.21 3.39 -5.65
N ASP A 21 13.52 2.22 -5.10
CA ASP A 21 13.82 2.07 -3.67
C ASP A 21 15.32 1.87 -3.35
N GLY A 22 16.17 1.74 -4.38
CA GLY A 22 17.60 1.44 -4.23
C GLY A 22 17.91 0.05 -3.68
N LYS A 23 16.89 -0.80 -3.47
CA LYS A 23 17.00 -2.16 -2.92
C LYS A 23 16.63 -3.24 -3.93
N GLY A 24 16.11 -2.85 -5.09
CA GLY A 24 15.80 -3.75 -6.20
C GLY A 24 14.41 -4.38 -6.14
N VAL A 25 13.55 -3.96 -5.19
CA VAL A 25 12.14 -4.40 -5.17
C VAL A 25 11.30 -3.56 -6.12
N ASP A 26 11.48 -2.24 -6.11
CA ASP A 26 10.80 -1.34 -7.05
C ASP A 26 11.78 -0.93 -8.18
N PHE A 27 11.46 -1.28 -9.44
CA PHE A 27 12.33 -1.09 -10.60
C PHE A 27 12.50 0.37 -11.03
N GLY A 28 11.45 1.17 -10.90
CA GLY A 28 11.48 2.60 -11.20
C GLY A 28 11.74 2.92 -12.66
N LEU A 29 11.32 2.08 -13.59
CA LEU A 29 11.52 2.27 -15.03
C LEU A 29 10.71 3.46 -15.59
N TRP A 30 9.63 3.86 -14.93
CA TRP A 30 8.74 4.93 -15.38
C TRP A 30 8.95 6.21 -14.59
N LYS A 31 9.65 7.18 -15.19
CA LYS A 31 10.05 8.44 -14.53
C LYS A 31 9.07 9.60 -14.69
N ARG A 32 8.06 9.46 -15.56
CA ARG A 32 7.07 10.54 -15.82
C ARG A 32 5.95 10.60 -14.78
N ILE A 33 5.71 9.50 -14.07
CA ILE A 33 4.67 9.41 -13.03
C ILE A 33 5.37 9.58 -11.68
N GLN A 34 4.78 10.37 -10.79
CA GLN A 34 5.33 10.57 -9.44
C GLN A 34 4.76 9.52 -8.48
N PRO A 35 5.55 9.03 -7.50
CA PRO A 35 5.03 8.11 -6.51
C PRO A 35 3.86 8.66 -5.67
N ALA A 36 3.81 9.98 -5.47
CA ALA A 36 2.75 10.69 -4.75
C ALA A 36 1.32 10.42 -5.28
N VAL A 37 1.18 10.09 -6.57
CA VAL A 37 -0.12 9.82 -7.20
C VAL A 37 -0.51 8.34 -7.22
N LEU A 38 0.35 7.46 -6.70
CA LEU A 38 0.07 6.04 -6.65
C LEU A 38 -0.92 5.71 -5.52
N ILE A 39 -1.67 4.63 -5.71
CA ILE A 39 -2.55 4.06 -4.69
C ILE A 39 -1.87 2.85 -4.05
N CYS A 40 -1.95 2.77 -2.72
CA CYS A 40 -1.40 1.66 -1.95
C CYS A 40 -2.05 0.33 -2.38
N PRO A 41 -1.26 -0.70 -2.70
CA PRO A 41 -1.81 -2.02 -2.97
C PRO A 41 -2.30 -2.67 -1.68
N VAL A 42 -3.60 -2.97 -1.61
CA VAL A 42 -4.19 -3.57 -0.41
C VAL A 42 -4.39 -5.07 -0.60
N ASP A 43 -3.66 -5.87 0.17
CA ASP A 43 -3.93 -7.29 0.37
C ASP A 43 -4.35 -7.61 1.81
N LEU A 44 -4.55 -8.89 2.13
CA LEU A 44 -5.05 -9.32 3.43
C LEU A 44 -4.13 -8.90 4.59
N HIS A 45 -2.81 -8.98 4.41
CA HIS A 45 -1.84 -8.63 5.45
C HIS A 45 -1.79 -7.12 5.65
N VAL A 46 -1.73 -6.37 4.55
CA VAL A 46 -1.74 -4.90 4.58
C VAL A 46 -3.04 -4.38 5.19
N ASP A 47 -4.20 -4.90 4.78
CA ASP A 47 -5.53 -4.51 5.32
C ASP A 47 -5.61 -4.78 6.83
N ARG A 48 -5.16 -5.97 7.28
CA ARG A 48 -5.17 -6.33 8.70
C ARG A 48 -4.28 -5.40 9.53
N THR A 49 -3.04 -5.15 9.09
CA THR A 49 -2.12 -4.26 9.81
C THR A 49 -2.64 -2.83 9.81
N ALA A 50 -3.10 -2.32 8.67
CA ALA A 50 -3.64 -0.97 8.55
C ALA A 50 -4.82 -0.72 9.51
N ARG A 51 -5.74 -1.68 9.63
CA ARG A 51 -6.87 -1.59 10.58
C ARG A 51 -6.41 -1.57 12.03
N ARG A 52 -5.47 -2.45 12.39
CA ARG A 52 -4.91 -2.52 13.74
C ARG A 52 -4.22 -1.21 14.13
N LEU A 53 -3.61 -0.53 13.16
CA LEU A 53 -2.96 0.77 13.34
C LEU A 53 -3.93 1.96 13.25
N GLY A 54 -5.22 1.73 13.00
CA GLY A 54 -6.22 2.79 12.82
C GLY A 54 -6.10 3.58 11.51
N LEU A 55 -5.30 3.10 10.54
CA LEU A 55 -5.14 3.71 9.22
C LEU A 55 -6.31 3.42 8.27
N VAL A 56 -7.14 2.43 8.60
CA VAL A 56 -8.35 2.09 7.86
C VAL A 56 -9.47 1.82 8.86
N THR A 57 -10.59 2.51 8.69
CA THR A 57 -11.77 2.38 9.55
C THR A 57 -12.94 1.70 8.85
N ARG A 58 -13.00 1.76 7.50
CA ARG A 58 -14.09 1.18 6.70
C ARG A 58 -14.12 -0.33 6.77
N ARG A 59 -15.27 -0.94 7.07
CA ARG A 59 -15.39 -2.41 7.18
C ARG A 59 -15.12 -3.18 5.87
N GLN A 60 -15.52 -2.63 4.72
CA GLN A 60 -15.30 -3.29 3.43
C GLN A 60 -13.83 -3.19 3.02
N THR A 61 -13.33 -4.16 2.25
CA THR A 61 -12.00 -4.10 1.62
C THR A 61 -12.21 -3.91 0.11
N ASP A 62 -12.42 -2.66 -0.28
CA ASP A 62 -12.78 -2.24 -1.63
C ASP A 62 -11.85 -1.12 -2.13
N TRP A 63 -12.13 -0.57 -3.32
CA TRP A 63 -11.37 0.57 -3.83
C TRP A 63 -11.30 1.76 -2.87
N ARG A 64 -12.38 2.04 -2.13
CA ARG A 64 -12.41 3.17 -1.18
C ARG A 64 -11.49 2.92 0.00
N THR A 65 -11.31 1.66 0.40
CA THR A 65 -10.32 1.27 1.42
C THR A 65 -8.89 1.49 0.95
N ALA A 66 -8.58 1.19 -0.31
CA ALA A 66 -7.26 1.48 -0.88
C ALA A 66 -6.99 3.00 -0.93
N VAL A 67 -8.01 3.80 -1.26
CA VAL A 67 -7.92 5.26 -1.23
C VAL A 67 -7.77 5.78 0.21
N GLU A 68 -8.61 5.36 1.15
CA GLU A 68 -8.53 5.75 2.58
C GLU A 68 -7.14 5.46 3.16
N LEU A 69 -6.62 4.25 2.94
CA LEU A 69 -5.28 3.90 3.38
C LEU A 69 -4.23 4.83 2.77
N THR A 70 -4.30 5.08 1.45
CA THR A 70 -3.33 5.93 0.75
C THR A 70 -3.35 7.36 1.28
N GLU A 71 -4.53 7.94 1.52
CA GLU A 71 -4.65 9.28 2.08
C GLU A 71 -4.08 9.36 3.50
N ASN A 72 -4.32 8.35 4.35
CA ASN A 72 -3.73 8.32 5.69
C ASN A 72 -2.20 8.13 5.65
N LEU A 73 -1.67 7.34 4.72
CA LEU A 73 -0.23 7.21 4.50
C LEU A 73 0.40 8.49 3.95
N ARG A 74 -0.34 9.28 3.17
CA ARG A 74 0.08 10.58 2.65
C ARG A 74 0.32 11.60 3.77
N LEU A 75 -0.33 11.45 4.92
CA LEU A 75 -0.05 12.27 6.11
C LEU A 75 1.35 12.00 6.69
N LEU A 76 1.92 10.82 6.43
CA LEU A 76 3.25 10.43 6.90
C LEU A 76 4.35 10.78 5.88
N ASP A 77 4.07 10.58 4.60
CA ASP A 77 4.92 11.03 3.50
C ASP A 77 4.06 11.36 2.27
N ALA A 78 3.95 12.65 1.98
CA ALA A 78 3.15 13.13 0.85
C ALA A 78 3.80 12.86 -0.52
N CYS A 79 5.13 12.77 -0.56
CA CYS A 79 5.89 12.53 -1.79
C CYS A 79 5.86 11.06 -2.20
N ASP A 80 5.75 10.16 -1.22
CA ASP A 80 5.86 8.72 -1.45
C ASP A 80 5.02 7.83 -0.52
N PRO A 81 3.67 7.98 -0.50
CA PRO A 81 2.80 7.31 0.46
C PRO A 81 2.79 5.78 0.31
N VAL A 82 3.07 5.25 -0.88
CA VAL A 82 2.98 3.81 -1.15
C VAL A 82 4.18 3.03 -0.56
N LYS A 83 5.19 3.71 0.02
CA LYS A 83 6.41 3.05 0.53
C LYS A 83 6.13 2.18 1.73
N TYR A 84 5.07 2.55 2.45
CA TYR A 84 4.63 1.89 3.64
C TYR A 84 3.95 0.55 3.37
N ASP A 85 3.61 0.21 2.12
CA ASP A 85 3.11 -1.14 1.81
C ASP A 85 4.06 -2.22 2.34
N PHE A 86 5.36 -2.09 2.03
CA PHE A 86 6.37 -3.06 2.47
C PHE A 86 6.44 -3.16 4.00
N ALA A 87 6.34 -2.02 4.70
CA ALA A 87 6.33 -1.99 6.16
C ALA A 87 5.06 -2.61 6.77
N LEU A 88 3.89 -2.28 6.22
CA LEU A 88 2.60 -2.82 6.69
C LEU A 88 2.52 -4.33 6.48
N PHE A 89 3.06 -4.82 5.37
CA PHE A 89 3.20 -6.25 5.10
C PHE A 89 4.17 -6.92 6.08
N GLY A 90 5.38 -6.36 6.25
CA GLY A 90 6.39 -6.89 7.16
C GLY A 90 5.91 -7.00 8.61
N LEU A 91 5.23 -5.97 9.12
CA LEU A 91 4.63 -5.96 10.46
C LEU A 91 3.55 -7.04 10.64
N SER A 92 2.85 -7.43 9.58
CA SER A 92 1.88 -8.53 9.66
C SER A 92 2.58 -9.87 9.88
N ILE A 93 3.69 -10.11 9.19
CA ILE A 93 4.44 -11.37 9.29
C ILE A 93 5.13 -11.47 10.65
N GLU A 94 5.76 -10.37 11.08
CA GLU A 94 6.46 -10.32 12.37
C GLU A 94 5.52 -10.70 13.52
N LYS A 95 4.31 -10.14 13.56
CA LYS A 95 3.32 -10.50 14.60
C LYS A 95 2.85 -11.95 14.52
N GLU A 96 2.64 -12.49 13.32
CA GLU A 96 2.28 -13.91 13.16
C GLU A 96 3.35 -14.87 13.68
N ILE A 97 4.62 -14.45 13.69
CA ILE A 97 5.73 -15.23 14.25
C ILE A 97 5.78 -15.16 15.78
N TYR A 98 5.45 -14.02 16.39
CA TYR A 98 5.50 -13.83 17.85
C TYR A 98 4.23 -14.26 18.59
N ASP A 99 3.10 -14.43 17.88
CA ASP A 99 1.84 -14.94 18.44
C ASP A 99 1.76 -16.50 18.42
N LEU A 100 2.90 -17.21 18.25
CA LEU A 100 3.10 -18.67 18.36
C LEU A 100 3.97 -19.03 19.56
#